data_AF-A0A2M9ZJE2-F1
#
_entry.id   AF-A0A2M9ZJE2-F1
#
_cell.length_a   1.000
_cell.length_b   1.000
_cell.length_c   1.000
_cell.angle_alpha   90.00
_cell.angle_beta   90.00
_cell.angle_gamma   90.00
#
_symmetry.space_group_name_H-M   'P 1'
#
loop_
_entity.id
_entity.type
_entity.pdbx_description
1 polymer ?
#
loop_
_entity_poly.entity_id
_entity_poly.type
_entity_poly.pdbx_seq_one_letter_code
_entity_poly.pdbx_strand_id
1 'polypeptide(L)'
;MLIGYLLSTIHTFALALGFSSLWARSRILSRAPIEGEKILDSALLADNLWGLSAILWIGTGIPRAFLGFEKGTDFYLSNPYFLGKMLLLGAILILELWPMGTLVHWRLMKAKGKGLDMSLAISFARIGYIQMALLIGMVCLATAVTRLM
;
A
#
# COMPACT_ATOMS: atom_id res chain seq x y z
N MET A 1 -4.07 12.26 -25.00
CA MET A 1 -4.93 12.94 -23.99
C MET A 1 -5.77 11.96 -23.17
N LEU A 2 -6.65 11.14 -23.76
CA LEU A 2 -7.53 10.24 -22.98
C LEU A 2 -6.79 9.20 -22.13
N ILE A 3 -5.77 8.53 -22.68
CA ILE A 3 -5.00 7.48 -21.97
C ILE A 3 -4.27 8.05 -20.74
N GLY A 4 -3.62 9.21 -20.88
CA GLY A 4 -2.94 9.88 -19.76
C GLY A 4 -3.91 10.31 -18.66
N TYR A 5 -5.10 10.80 -19.02
CA TYR A 5 -6.17 11.12 -18.07
C TYR A 5 -6.63 9.86 -17.31
N LEU A 6 -6.94 8.77 -18.02
CA LEU A 6 -7.37 7.52 -17.38
C LEU A 6 -6.29 6.96 -16.43
N LEU A 7 -5.02 6.96 -16.86
CA LEU A 7 -3.90 6.55 -16.02
C LEU A 7 -3.81 7.39 -14.75
N SER A 8 -3.94 8.71 -14.83
CA SER A 8 -3.89 9.59 -13.65
C SER A 8 -5.08 9.37 -12.71
N THR A 9 -6.29 9.19 -13.27
CA THR A 9 -7.50 8.92 -12.50
C THR A 9 -7.39 7.58 -11.76
N ILE A 10 -6.99 6.51 -12.44
CA ILE A 10 -6.79 5.19 -11.84
C ILE A 10 -5.68 5.25 -10.78
N HIS A 11 -4.57 5.94 -11.05
CA HIS A 11 -3.48 6.08 -10.09
C HIS A 11 -3.93 6.77 -8.80
N THR A 12 -4.74 7.83 -8.92
CA THR A 12 -5.27 8.56 -7.76
C THR A 12 -6.31 7.74 -7.01
N PHE A 13 -7.16 7.01 -7.73
CA PHE A 13 -8.13 6.10 -7.14
C PHE A 13 -7.45 4.94 -6.40
N ALA A 14 -6.36 4.40 -6.96
CA ALA A 14 -5.55 3.36 -6.34
C ALA A 14 -4.98 3.83 -4.99
N LEU A 15 -4.53 5.09 -4.89
CA LEU A 15 -4.09 5.66 -3.61
C LEU A 15 -5.23 5.70 -2.58
N ALA A 16 -6.43 6.16 -2.97
CA ALA A 16 -7.58 6.21 -2.06
C ALA A 16 -8.04 4.81 -1.61
N LEU A 17 -8.09 3.86 -2.54
CA LEU A 17 -8.39 2.46 -2.27
C LEU A 17 -7.33 1.84 -1.35
N GLY A 18 -6.06 2.13 -1.59
CA GLY A 18 -4.95 1.61 -0.79
C GLY A 18 -4.96 2.13 0.64
N PHE A 19 -5.15 3.45 0.81
CA PHE A 19 -5.21 4.05 2.14
C PHE A 19 -6.40 3.52 2.96
N SER A 20 -7.58 3.43 2.35
CA SER A 20 -8.79 2.94 3.02
C SER A 20 -8.71 1.45 3.38
N SER A 21 -8.19 0.61 2.48
CA SER A 21 -8.00 -0.82 2.73
C SER A 21 -6.94 -1.08 3.80
N LEU A 22 -5.83 -0.36 3.78
CA LEU A 22 -4.77 -0.46 4.79
C LEU A 22 -5.28 -0.01 6.18
N TRP A 23 -6.06 1.06 6.24
CA TRP A 23 -6.72 1.49 7.48
C TRP A 23 -7.70 0.43 8.00
N ALA A 24 -8.55 -0.12 7.12
CA ALA A 24 -9.50 -1.16 7.49
C ALA A 24 -8.78 -2.40 8.03
N ARG A 25 -7.76 -2.90 7.31
CA ARG A 25 -6.93 -4.04 7.74
C ARG A 25 -6.32 -3.79 9.12
N SER A 26 -5.69 -2.63 9.32
CA SER A 26 -5.04 -2.28 10.58
C SER A 26 -6.03 -2.18 11.75
N ARG A 27 -7.20 -1.58 11.49
CA ARG A 27 -8.27 -1.46 12.49
C ARG A 27 -8.88 -2.81 12.86
N ILE A 28 -9.03 -3.71 11.88
CA ILE A 28 -9.58 -5.04 12.12
C ILE A 28 -8.58 -5.87 12.93
N LEU A 29 -7.31 -5.90 12.51
CA LEU A 29 -6.26 -6.66 13.20
C LEU A 29 -5.98 -6.16 14.63
N SER A 30 -6.19 -4.88 14.93
CA SER A 30 -6.06 -4.36 16.30
C SER A 30 -7.12 -4.89 17.26
N ARG A 31 -8.22 -5.46 16.75
CA ARG A 31 -9.29 -6.10 17.54
C ARG A 31 -9.08 -7.60 17.76
N ALA A 32 -8.05 -8.19 17.15
CA ALA A 32 -7.74 -9.60 17.29
C ALA A 32 -7.65 -10.12 18.74
N PRO A 33 -7.13 -9.36 19.73
CA PRO A 33 -7.08 -9.85 21.12
C PRO A 33 -8.46 -10.12 21.74
N ILE A 34 -9.50 -9.45 21.23
CA ILE A 34 -10.88 -9.55 21.75
C ILE A 34 -11.70 -10.50 20.90
N GLU A 35 -11.58 -10.38 19.57
CA GLU A 35 -12.45 -11.09 18.61
C GLU A 35 -11.82 -12.38 18.06
N GLY A 36 -10.52 -12.61 18.28
CA GLY A 36 -9.81 -13.82 17.88
C GLY A 36 -9.85 -14.05 16.37
N GLU A 37 -10.09 -15.29 15.95
CA GLU A 37 -10.10 -15.68 14.53
C GLU A 37 -11.31 -15.13 13.73
N LYS A 38 -12.35 -14.63 14.41
CA LYS A 38 -13.59 -14.16 13.78
C LYS A 38 -13.37 -12.99 12.81
N ILE A 39 -12.36 -12.17 13.09
CA ILE A 39 -11.99 -11.01 12.26
C ILE A 39 -11.23 -11.37 10.98
N LEU A 40 -10.78 -12.63 10.84
CA LEU A 40 -9.81 -12.99 9.80
C LEU A 40 -10.36 -12.79 8.38
N ASP A 41 -11.63 -13.10 8.11
CA ASP A 41 -12.19 -12.91 6.76
C ASP A 41 -12.22 -11.44 6.36
N SER A 42 -12.66 -10.58 7.27
CA SER A 42 -12.67 -9.13 7.04
C SER A 42 -11.26 -8.58 6.87
N ALA A 43 -10.29 -9.08 7.65
CA ALA A 43 -8.88 -8.69 7.52
C ALA A 43 -8.30 -9.11 6.16
N LEU A 44 -8.59 -10.34 5.69
CA LEU A 44 -8.12 -10.86 4.40
C LEU A 44 -8.80 -10.17 3.21
N LEU A 45 -10.07 -9.77 3.33
CA LEU A 45 -10.74 -8.96 2.32
C LEU A 45 -10.10 -7.57 2.20
N ALA A 46 -9.85 -6.90 3.32
CA ALA A 46 -9.14 -5.63 3.33
C ALA A 46 -7.71 -5.77 2.76
N ASP A 47 -7.02 -6.86 3.10
CA ASP A 47 -5.70 -7.19 2.55
C ASP A 47 -5.71 -7.40 1.03
N ASN A 48 -6.72 -8.07 0.48
CA ASN A 48 -6.87 -8.23 -0.96
C ASN A 48 -7.07 -6.88 -1.68
N LEU A 49 -7.86 -5.98 -1.09
CA LEU A 49 -8.04 -4.63 -1.63
C LEU A 49 -6.75 -3.80 -1.56
N TRP A 50 -5.96 -3.96 -0.49
CA TRP A 50 -4.64 -3.36 -0.38
C TRP A 50 -3.70 -3.88 -1.49
N GLY A 51 -3.62 -5.20 -1.68
CA GLY A 51 -2.82 -5.79 -2.76
C GLY A 51 -3.27 -5.34 -4.16
N LEU A 52 -4.57 -5.29 -4.42
CA LEU A 52 -5.11 -4.77 -5.69
C LEU A 52 -4.74 -3.29 -5.89
N SER A 53 -4.84 -2.49 -4.85
CA SER A 53 -4.47 -1.08 -4.90
C SER A 53 -2.98 -0.90 -5.22
N ALA A 54 -2.10 -1.72 -4.67
CA ALA A 54 -0.67 -1.67 -4.94
C ALA A 54 -0.36 -2.01 -6.41
N ILE A 55 -1.02 -3.03 -6.96
CA ILE A 55 -0.90 -3.40 -8.39
C ILE A 55 -1.35 -2.24 -9.28
N LEU A 56 -2.52 -1.66 -9.01
CA LEU A 56 -3.03 -0.53 -9.78
C LEU A 56 -2.11 0.70 -9.67
N TRP A 57 -1.62 0.99 -8.47
CA TRP A 57 -0.81 2.17 -8.21
C TRP A 57 0.58 2.08 -8.86
N ILE A 58 1.27 0.95 -8.72
CA ILE A 58 2.56 0.70 -9.35
C ILE A 58 2.40 0.57 -10.87
N GLY A 59 1.40 -0.20 -11.31
CA GLY A 59 1.13 -0.44 -12.73
C GLY A 59 0.78 0.84 -13.50
N THR A 60 0.13 1.81 -12.86
CA THR A 60 -0.12 3.13 -13.45
C THR A 60 1.03 4.12 -13.23
N GLY A 61 1.82 3.96 -12.16
CA GLY A 61 2.95 4.83 -11.83
C GLY A 61 4.14 4.65 -12.76
N ILE A 62 4.48 3.41 -13.15
CA ILE A 62 5.62 3.12 -14.04
C ILE A 62 5.47 3.82 -15.40
N PRO A 63 4.34 3.69 -16.14
CA PRO A 63 4.12 4.42 -17.38
C PRO A 63 4.24 5.94 -17.22
N ARG A 64 3.73 6.49 -16.10
CA ARG A 64 3.79 7.93 -15.83
C ARG A 64 5.21 8.44 -15.58
N ALA A 65 6.04 7.66 -14.91
CA ALA A 65 7.40 8.04 -14.58
C ALA A 65 8.41 7.82 -15.74
N PHE A 66 8.21 6.77 -16.56
CA PHE A 66 9.24 6.31 -17.50
C PHE A 66 8.84 6.29 -18.98
N LEU A 67 7.55 6.26 -19.32
CA LEU A 67 7.10 6.21 -20.73
C LEU A 67 6.85 7.62 -21.33
N GLY A 68 7.50 8.66 -20.79
CA GLY A 68 7.55 9.97 -21.43
C GLY A 68 6.25 10.77 -21.41
N PHE A 69 5.31 10.47 -20.52
CA PHE A 69 4.03 11.19 -20.43
C PHE A 69 4.11 12.56 -19.73
N GLU A 70 5.24 12.93 -19.10
CA GLU A 70 5.40 14.23 -18.42
C GLU A 70 6.76 14.93 -18.69
N LYS A 71 7.90 14.39 -18.23
CA LYS A 71 9.28 14.91 -18.46
C LYS A 71 10.28 13.74 -18.52
N GLY A 72 11.39 13.86 -19.25
CA GLY A 72 12.36 12.78 -19.49
C GLY A 72 12.96 12.17 -18.21
N THR A 73 13.38 10.90 -18.27
CA THR A 73 13.84 10.09 -17.12
C THR A 73 14.94 10.74 -16.29
N ASP A 74 15.85 11.50 -16.92
CA ASP A 74 16.94 12.20 -16.25
C ASP A 74 16.46 13.31 -15.29
N PHE A 75 15.30 13.93 -15.58
CA PHE A 75 14.69 14.93 -14.70
C PHE A 75 14.15 14.29 -13.41
N TYR A 76 13.65 13.06 -13.48
CA TYR A 76 13.13 12.35 -12.31
C TYR A 76 14.25 11.80 -11.43
N LEU A 77 15.32 11.26 -12.02
CA LEU A 77 16.46 10.70 -11.28
C LEU A 77 17.29 11.76 -10.56
N SER A 78 17.29 13.01 -11.02
CA SER A 78 17.99 14.13 -10.39
C SER A 78 17.16 14.86 -9.33
N ASN A 79 15.86 14.56 -9.20
CA ASN A 79 14.95 15.24 -8.29
C ASN A 79 14.94 14.59 -6.90
N PRO A 80 15.41 15.28 -5.83
CA PRO A 80 15.48 14.71 -4.48
C PRO A 80 14.09 14.36 -3.92
N TYR A 81 13.04 15.09 -4.30
CA TYR A 81 11.68 14.81 -3.85
C TYR A 81 11.09 13.57 -4.53
N PHE A 82 11.43 13.34 -5.81
CA PHE A 82 11.06 12.10 -6.50
C PHE A 82 11.79 10.90 -5.91
N LEU A 83 13.11 11.01 -5.66
CA LEU A 83 13.88 9.96 -5.01
C LEU A 83 13.35 9.67 -3.60
N GLY A 84 13.02 10.70 -2.81
CA GLY A 84 12.38 10.54 -1.50
C GLY A 84 11.05 9.81 -1.59
N LYS A 85 10.21 10.15 -2.57
CA LYS A 85 8.94 9.46 -2.85
C LYS A 85 9.17 7.97 -3.17
N MET A 86 10.17 7.67 -4.00
CA MET A 86 10.53 6.29 -4.35
C MET A 86 11.13 5.51 -3.17
N LEU A 87 11.89 6.17 -2.29
CA LEU A 87 12.41 5.59 -1.06
C LEU A 87 11.28 5.23 -0.09
N LEU A 88 10.28 6.11 0.07
CA LEU A 88 9.09 5.81 0.87
C LEU A 88 8.28 4.64 0.29
N LEU A 89 8.11 4.59 -1.03
CA LEU A 89 7.48 3.45 -1.70
C LEU A 89 8.24 2.15 -1.40
N GLY A 90 9.57 2.16 -1.53
CA GLY A 90 10.42 1.02 -1.20
C GLY A 90 10.27 0.58 0.25
N ALA A 91 10.27 1.53 1.20
CA ALA A 91 10.06 1.26 2.62
C ALA A 91 8.68 0.62 2.89
N ILE A 92 7.62 1.12 2.26
CA ILE A 92 6.27 0.54 2.38
C ILE A 92 6.26 -0.91 1.89
N LEU A 93 6.87 -1.19 0.74
CA LEU A 93 6.94 -2.53 0.17
C LEU A 93 7.75 -3.50 1.05
N ILE A 94 8.90 -3.06 1.57
CA ILE A 94 9.73 -3.88 2.47
C ILE A 94 8.96 -4.20 3.75
N LEU A 95 8.29 -3.21 4.35
CA LEU A 95 7.45 -3.42 5.53
C LEU A 95 6.27 -4.36 5.24
N GLU A 96 5.74 -4.36 4.01
CA GLU A 96 4.60 -5.16 3.60
C GLU A 96 4.91 -6.65 3.45
N LEU A 97 6.16 -7.01 3.12
CA LEU A 97 6.55 -8.42 2.89
C LEU A 97 6.23 -9.32 4.08
N TRP A 98 6.43 -8.84 5.31
CA TRP A 98 6.23 -9.63 6.51
C TRP A 98 4.74 -9.84 6.87
N PRO A 99 3.88 -8.80 6.95
CA PRO A 99 2.44 -8.98 7.10
C PRO A 99 1.84 -9.82 5.98
N MET A 100 2.17 -9.55 4.72
CA MET A 100 1.59 -10.24 3.57
C MET A 100 1.92 -11.74 3.59
N GLY A 101 3.18 -12.11 3.83
CA GLY A 101 3.59 -13.51 3.95
C GLY A 101 2.84 -14.24 5.07
N THR A 102 2.62 -13.57 6.20
CA THR A 102 1.91 -14.15 7.35
C THR A 102 0.41 -14.25 7.11
N LEU A 103 -0.23 -13.25 6.52
CA LEU A 103 -1.66 -13.27 6.19
C LEU A 103 -1.98 -14.34 5.13
N VAL A 104 -1.09 -14.55 4.17
CA VAL A 104 -1.19 -15.67 3.22
C VAL A 104 -1.07 -17.01 3.97
N HIS A 105 -0.14 -17.13 4.91
CA HIS A 105 -0.03 -18.32 5.74
C HIS A 105 -1.32 -18.57 6.56
N TRP A 106 -1.90 -17.54 7.18
CA TRP A 106 -3.16 -17.63 7.91
C TRP A 106 -4.32 -18.05 7.00
N ARG A 107 -4.39 -17.54 5.77
CA ARG A 107 -5.37 -17.97 4.76
C ARG A 107 -5.26 -19.47 4.47
N LEU A 108 -4.04 -19.99 4.34
CA LEU A 108 -3.80 -21.42 4.10
C LEU A 108 -4.12 -22.29 5.33
N MET A 109 -3.80 -21.83 6.54
CA MET A 109 -4.08 -22.56 7.78
C MET A 109 -5.58 -22.63 8.07
N LYS A 110 -6.29 -21.52 7.85
CA LYS A 110 -7.75 -21.47 7.93
C LYS A 110 -8.41 -22.45 6.95
N ALA A 111 -7.95 -22.49 5.70
CA ALA A 111 -8.45 -23.42 4.69
C ALA A 111 -8.24 -24.89 5.10
N LYS A 112 -7.24 -25.18 5.93
CA LYS A 112 -6.93 -26.51 6.48
C LYS A 112 -7.63 -26.80 7.82
N GLY A 113 -8.46 -25.88 8.32
CA GLY A 113 -9.14 -26.01 9.62
C GLY A 113 -8.18 -26.06 10.82
N LYS A 114 -6.97 -25.52 10.67
CA LYS A 114 -5.98 -25.45 11.76
C LYS A 114 -6.16 -24.16 12.56
N GLY A 115 -5.94 -24.24 13.87
CA GLY A 115 -5.93 -23.07 14.75
C GLY A 115 -4.86 -22.05 14.33
N LEU A 116 -5.18 -20.78 14.51
CA LEU A 116 -4.36 -19.65 14.09
C LEU A 116 -3.75 -18.98 15.32
N ASP A 117 -2.43 -18.75 15.28
CA ASP A 117 -1.80 -17.87 16.25
C ASP A 117 -2.00 -16.41 15.84
N MET A 118 -2.89 -15.72 16.56
CA MET A 118 -3.21 -14.30 16.35
C MET A 118 -2.30 -13.35 17.15
N SER A 119 -1.23 -13.85 17.79
CA SER A 119 -0.28 -13.04 18.58
C SER A 119 0.35 -11.90 17.77
N LEU A 120 0.57 -12.11 16.46
CA LEU A 120 1.17 -11.13 15.55
C LEU A 120 0.19 -10.07 15.04
N ALA A 121 -1.11 -10.22 15.27
CA ALA A 121 -2.13 -9.34 14.69
C ALA A 121 -1.95 -7.86 15.10
N ILE A 122 -1.61 -7.60 16.37
CA ILE A 122 -1.33 -6.24 16.85
C ILE A 122 -0.10 -5.65 16.16
N SER A 123 0.96 -6.45 15.97
CA SER A 123 2.17 -6.00 15.29
C SER A 123 1.87 -5.62 13.84
N PHE A 124 1.07 -6.40 13.13
CA PHE A 124 0.66 -6.09 11.77
C PHE A 124 -0.26 -4.87 11.69
N ALA A 125 -1.14 -4.67 12.68
CA ALA A 125 -1.92 -3.43 12.78
C ALA A 125 -1.01 -2.20 12.93
N ARG A 126 0.03 -2.28 13.78
CA ARG A 126 1.01 -1.19 13.95
C ARG A 126 1.81 -0.92 12.68
N ILE A 127 2.28 -1.98 12.00
CA ILE A 127 2.97 -1.84 10.71
C ILE A 127 2.05 -1.16 9.69
N GLY A 128 0.78 -1.54 9.64
CA GLY A 128 -0.18 -0.90 8.75
C GLY A 128 -0.39 0.59 9.03
N TYR A 129 -0.46 1.00 10.32
CA TYR A 129 -0.50 2.42 10.66
C TYR A 129 0.80 3.17 10.31
N ILE A 130 1.96 2.53 10.46
CA ILE A 130 3.24 3.11 10.02
C ILE A 130 3.24 3.30 8.50
N GLN A 131 2.79 2.29 7.73
CA GLN A 131 2.67 2.38 6.28
C GLN A 131 1.70 3.49 5.85
N MET A 132 0.61 3.72 6.59
CA MET A 132 -0.28 4.86 6.34
C MET A 132 0.45 6.20 6.52
N ALA A 133 1.27 6.34 7.56
CA ALA A 133 2.08 7.55 7.77
C ALA A 133 3.10 7.74 6.63
N LEU A 134 3.72 6.66 6.15
CA LEU A 134 4.61 6.69 4.99
C LEU A 134 3.87 7.08 3.71
N LEU A 135 2.65 6.58 3.48
CA LEU A 135 1.82 6.97 2.34
C LEU A 135 1.49 8.48 2.38
N ILE A 136 1.15 9.01 3.56
CA ILE A 136 0.91 10.45 3.73
C ILE A 136 2.18 11.24 3.39
N GLY A 137 3.34 10.83 3.92
CA GLY A 137 4.64 11.43 3.58
C GLY A 137 4.92 11.40 2.07
N MET A 138 4.55 10.31 1.40
CA MET A 138 4.71 10.15 -0.04
C MET A 138 3.82 11.12 -0.84
N VAL A 139 2.60 11.40 -0.36
CA VAL A 139 1.73 12.42 -0.95
C VAL A 139 2.31 13.82 -0.74
N CYS A 140 2.86 14.13 0.44
CA CYS A 140 3.54 15.41 0.70
C CYS A 140 4.76 15.61 -0.22
N LEU A 141 5.57 14.58 -0.46
CA LEU A 141 6.67 14.67 -1.41
C LEU A 141 6.18 14.84 -2.85
N ALA A 142 5.09 14.17 -3.21
CA ALA A 142 4.49 14.33 -4.55
C ALA A 142 3.97 15.76 -4.79
N THR A 143 3.40 16.43 -3.79
CA THR A 143 2.99 17.84 -3.93
C THR A 143 4.20 18.78 -3.96
N ALA A 144 5.29 18.48 -3.24
CA ALA A 144 6.53 19.23 -3.33
C ALA A 144 7.13 19.23 -4.76
N VAL A 145 7.15 18.07 -5.43
CA VAL A 145 7.62 17.95 -6.83
C VAL A 145 6.88 18.88 -7.79
N THR A 146 5.59 19.15 -7.54
CA THR A 146 4.74 19.95 -8.46
C THR A 146 4.69 21.43 -8.15
N ARG A 147 5.06 21.85 -6.93
CA ARG A 147 4.90 23.24 -6.47
C ARG A 147 6.19 23.95 -6.08
N LEU A 148 7.24 23.20 -5.77
CA LEU A 148 8.53 23.77 -5.34
C LEU A 148 9.61 23.68 -6.44
N MET A 149 9.20 23.35 -7.68
CA MET A 149 10.07 23.19 -8.85
C MET A 149 9.42 23.73 -10.12
#